data_AF-A0A944CG78-F1
#
_entry.id   AF-A0A944CG78-F1
#
_cell.length_a   1.000
_cell.length_b   1.000
_cell.length_c   1.000
_cell.angle_alpha   90.00
_cell.angle_beta   90.00
_cell.angle_gamma   90.00
#
_symmetry.space_group_name_H-M   'P 1'
#
loop_
_entity.id
_entity.type
_entity.pdbx_description
1 polymer ?
#
loop_
_entity_poly.entity_id
_entity_poly.type
_entity_poly.pdbx_seq_one_letter_code
_entity_poly.pdbx_strand_id
1 'polypeptide(L)'
;MKRVKSALASALFAGLAFAAIPVPSSIAFTDTYETAPEQDPAIVLDGREVGPGYLVLSPVRGDGYLRLYEVETDLGIERLSGDGLLELRLHELKVLSAMEKLESDASFLDGLKKAAMRPAEFVESTVSDPVGTAKNTISGVGKMFGRLSRGVEQAVSGEAGSPAELAKSITGQARVRRELAVKLGVDPYTNYKPLSDKLDQAASVSTAGSLTVNALLALVPGGMISQVAGSAESFRTSLVDSTRAELEQRTADTLREVGVSDNVVDQLLKNPFYTPAERAVIAYHLRQFSMVDGLDILAVKAAAAQGRDEAYFQLRKVVLTLHYHETIAGLASIRQVAGYPIAIRRDGAAALIMPLDMVAWTEATASAFATMNEGLSDLPFPPTAVDFLMTGDITDLAAERIASFGWQITANMPMPDGPIH
;
A
#
# COMPACT_ATOMS: atom_id res chain seq x y z
N MET A 1 59.96 35.31 54.02
CA MET A 1 59.26 34.82 55.23
C MET A 1 57.80 35.22 55.17
N LYS A 2 56.89 34.28 55.51
CA LYS A 2 55.43 34.40 55.74
C LYS A 2 54.57 34.65 54.49
N ARG A 3 54.20 33.59 53.75
CA ARG A 3 52.98 32.74 53.89
C ARG A 3 51.67 33.49 53.64
N VAL A 4 51.22 33.42 52.38
CA VAL A 4 49.83 33.60 51.94
C VAL A 4 48.99 32.49 52.54
N LYS A 5 47.91 32.85 53.26
CA LYS A 5 46.96 31.90 53.85
C LYS A 5 45.99 31.42 52.76
N SER A 6 46.06 30.14 52.43
CA SER A 6 45.03 29.43 51.66
C SER A 6 43.78 29.24 52.52
N ALA A 7 42.64 29.71 52.04
CA ALA A 7 41.33 29.31 52.57
C ALA A 7 40.99 27.93 51.99
N LEU A 8 41.03 26.91 52.85
CA LEU A 8 40.43 25.60 52.59
C LEU A 8 38.91 25.76 52.76
N ALA A 9 38.15 25.63 51.68
CA ALA A 9 36.72 25.38 51.75
C ALA A 9 36.51 23.86 51.80
N SER A 10 35.92 23.39 52.90
CA SER A 10 35.54 22.00 53.13
C SER A 10 34.54 21.54 52.06
N ALA A 11 34.92 20.53 51.28
CA ALA A 11 33.99 19.80 50.43
C ALA A 11 33.16 18.85 51.31
N LEU A 12 31.85 19.10 51.43
CA LEU A 12 30.90 18.11 51.91
C LEU A 12 30.80 17.00 50.86
N PHE A 13 31.32 15.81 51.18
CA PHE A 13 30.97 14.58 50.49
C PHE A 13 29.56 14.18 50.92
N ALA A 14 28.55 14.48 50.10
CA ALA A 14 27.24 13.85 50.21
C ALA A 14 27.35 12.42 49.67
N GLY A 15 27.51 11.45 50.56
CA GLY A 15 27.38 10.03 50.23
C GLY A 15 25.94 9.73 49.84
N LEU A 16 25.66 9.60 48.55
CA LEU A 16 24.46 8.95 48.05
C LEU A 16 24.59 7.46 48.34
N ALA A 17 23.93 7.03 49.42
CA ALA A 17 23.67 5.62 49.66
C ALA A 17 22.78 5.09 48.53
N PHE A 18 23.36 4.34 47.60
CA PHE A 18 22.59 3.49 46.69
C PHE A 18 21.91 2.41 47.55
N ALA A 19 20.62 2.58 47.82
CA ALA A 19 19.80 1.47 48.24
C ALA A 19 19.74 0.49 47.08
N ALA A 20 20.41 -0.67 47.23
CA ALA A 20 20.25 -1.79 46.32
C ALA A 20 18.78 -2.23 46.38
N ILE A 21 18.00 -1.86 45.37
CA ILE A 21 16.68 -2.43 45.15
C ILE A 21 16.92 -3.91 44.84
N PRO A 22 16.36 -4.86 45.61
CA PRO A 22 16.47 -6.27 45.27
C PRO A 22 15.86 -6.45 43.88
N VAL A 23 16.69 -6.90 42.94
CA VAL A 23 16.23 -7.35 41.62
C VAL A 23 15.27 -8.51 41.92
N PRO A 24 13.96 -8.40 41.60
CA PRO A 24 13.06 -9.52 41.80
C PRO A 24 13.59 -10.68 40.96
N SER A 25 13.83 -11.80 41.64
CA SER A 25 14.08 -13.10 41.03
C SER A 25 13.08 -13.32 39.92
N SER A 26 13.57 -13.72 38.74
CA SER A 26 12.83 -14.14 37.56
C SER A 26 11.42 -14.63 37.89
N ILE A 27 10.41 -13.80 37.61
CA ILE A 27 9.01 -14.22 37.61
C ILE A 27 8.91 -15.23 36.47
N ALA A 28 8.86 -16.52 36.83
CA ALA A 28 8.44 -17.55 35.90
C ALA A 28 6.97 -17.26 35.56
N PHE A 29 6.77 -16.60 34.44
CA PHE A 29 5.43 -16.39 33.92
C PHE A 29 4.90 -17.74 33.47
N THR A 30 3.73 -18.11 33.96
CA THR A 30 2.94 -19.15 33.30
C THR A 30 2.68 -18.67 31.87
N ASP A 31 2.84 -19.54 30.88
CA ASP A 31 2.48 -19.31 29.47
C ASP A 31 0.95 -19.16 29.34
N THR A 32 0.45 -18.06 29.90
CA THR A 32 -0.94 -17.66 29.79
C THR A 32 -1.05 -16.91 28.48
N TYR A 33 -1.56 -17.60 27.47
CA TYR A 33 -2.01 -16.98 26.23
C TYR A 33 -3.42 -16.44 26.40
N GLU A 34 -3.72 -15.39 25.66
CA GLU A 34 -5.08 -14.88 25.52
C GLU A 34 -5.65 -15.21 24.13
N THR A 35 -6.97 -15.13 24.04
CA THR A 35 -7.65 -15.04 22.75
C THR A 35 -7.76 -13.57 22.39
N ALA A 36 -7.53 -13.22 21.12
CA ALA A 36 -7.75 -11.85 20.65
C ALA A 36 -9.19 -11.40 21.00
N PRO A 37 -9.37 -10.23 21.64
CA PRO A 37 -10.68 -9.80 22.09
C PRO A 37 -11.63 -9.56 20.90
N GLU A 38 -12.91 -9.90 21.11
CA GLU A 38 -13.98 -9.46 20.22
C GLU A 38 -14.26 -7.98 20.48
N GLN A 39 -14.41 -7.19 19.42
CA GLN A 39 -14.61 -5.75 19.48
C GLN A 39 -15.93 -5.35 18.84
N ASP A 40 -16.53 -4.28 19.36
CA ASP A 40 -17.69 -3.65 18.73
C ASP A 40 -17.21 -2.84 17.50
N PRO A 41 -17.73 -3.11 16.29
CA PRO A 41 -17.35 -2.33 15.11
C PRO A 41 -17.63 -0.83 15.26
N ALA A 42 -18.64 -0.42 16.06
CA ALA A 42 -18.91 0.99 16.29
C ALA A 42 -17.79 1.69 17.08
N ILE A 43 -17.10 0.97 17.96
CA ILE A 43 -15.94 1.48 18.69
C ILE A 43 -14.72 1.52 17.77
N VAL A 44 -14.47 0.42 17.05
CA VAL A 44 -13.30 0.30 16.16
C VAL A 44 -13.33 1.32 15.02
N LEU A 45 -14.53 1.65 14.51
CA LEU A 45 -14.70 2.51 13.34
C LEU A 45 -15.15 3.93 13.68
N ASP A 46 -15.15 4.32 14.96
CA ASP A 46 -15.61 5.62 15.44
C ASP A 46 -17.03 5.98 14.95
N GLY A 47 -17.98 5.04 15.04
CA GLY A 47 -19.36 5.23 14.59
C GLY A 47 -19.57 5.15 13.07
N ARG A 48 -18.59 4.64 12.31
CA ARG A 48 -18.67 4.46 10.84
C ARG A 48 -18.97 3.02 10.41
N GLU A 49 -19.46 2.20 11.33
CA GLU A 49 -19.86 0.81 11.08
C GLU A 49 -21.06 0.69 10.14
N VAL A 50 -21.89 1.73 10.03
CA VAL A 50 -22.97 1.83 9.05
C VAL A 50 -22.70 2.98 8.09
N GLY A 51 -22.88 2.75 6.79
CA GLY A 51 -22.77 3.80 5.80
C GLY A 51 -23.51 3.51 4.50
N PRO A 52 -23.35 4.37 3.48
CA PRO A 52 -24.06 4.22 2.22
C PRO A 52 -23.65 2.93 1.51
N GLY A 53 -24.59 1.97 1.43
CA GLY A 53 -24.39 0.68 0.75
C GLY A 53 -23.64 -0.36 1.58
N TYR A 54 -23.45 -0.14 2.88
CA TYR A 54 -22.77 -1.12 3.73
C TYR A 54 -23.19 -1.13 5.20
N LEU A 55 -22.99 -2.29 5.82
CA LEU A 55 -23.02 -2.52 7.25
C LEU A 55 -21.84 -3.42 7.65
N VAL A 56 -21.02 -2.99 8.60
CA VAL A 56 -19.99 -3.82 9.22
C VAL A 56 -20.61 -4.61 10.36
N LEU A 57 -20.59 -5.92 10.26
CA LEU A 57 -21.25 -6.82 11.20
C LEU A 57 -20.46 -6.94 12.51
N SER A 58 -21.21 -7.17 13.59
CA SER A 58 -20.67 -7.43 14.93
C SER A 58 -20.69 -8.94 15.24
N PRO A 59 -19.70 -9.49 15.95
CA PRO A 59 -18.50 -8.82 16.48
C PRO A 59 -17.34 -8.77 15.47
N VAL A 60 -16.46 -7.78 15.61
CA VAL A 60 -15.15 -7.78 14.94
C VAL A 60 -14.23 -8.71 15.70
N ARG A 61 -13.70 -9.72 15.04
CA ARG A 61 -12.75 -10.69 15.62
C ARG A 61 -11.33 -10.29 15.23
N GLY A 62 -10.32 -10.77 15.97
CA GLY A 62 -8.93 -10.65 15.57
C GLY A 62 -8.25 -12.01 15.48
N ASP A 63 -7.22 -12.12 14.64
CA ASP A 63 -6.34 -13.31 14.59
C ASP A 63 -5.10 -13.18 15.49
N GLY A 64 -5.00 -12.08 16.24
CA GLY A 64 -3.84 -11.70 17.05
C GLY A 64 -2.95 -10.63 16.42
N TYR A 65 -3.23 -10.25 15.16
CA TYR A 65 -2.50 -9.23 14.40
C TYR A 65 -3.43 -8.29 13.62
N LEU A 66 -4.37 -8.87 12.87
CA LEU A 66 -5.32 -8.18 12.01
C LEU A 66 -6.74 -8.39 12.52
N ARG A 67 -7.59 -7.39 12.31
CA ARG A 67 -9.03 -7.51 12.54
C ARG A 67 -9.69 -8.16 11.32
N LEU A 68 -10.65 -9.03 11.61
CA LEU A 68 -11.41 -9.80 10.65
C LEU A 68 -12.84 -9.24 10.62
N TYR A 69 -13.20 -8.67 9.48
CA TYR A 69 -14.47 -8.00 9.25
C TYR A 69 -15.38 -8.82 8.35
N GLU A 70 -16.67 -8.80 8.66
CA GLU A 70 -17.73 -9.17 7.73
C GLU A 70 -18.50 -7.90 7.35
N VAL A 71 -18.52 -7.56 6.07
CA VAL A 71 -19.18 -6.37 5.53
C VAL A 71 -20.37 -6.81 4.70
N GLU A 72 -21.57 -6.50 5.16
CA GLU A 72 -22.80 -6.69 4.41
C GLU A 72 -22.96 -5.55 3.40
N THR A 73 -23.18 -5.91 2.14
CA THR A 73 -23.48 -5.00 1.03
C THR A 73 -24.69 -5.54 0.25
N ASP A 74 -25.19 -4.77 -0.72
CA ASP A 74 -26.26 -5.23 -1.61
C ASP A 74 -25.88 -6.49 -2.43
N LEU A 75 -24.58 -6.81 -2.53
CA LEU A 75 -24.07 -8.01 -3.20
C LEU A 75 -23.92 -9.22 -2.27
N GLY A 76 -24.21 -9.04 -0.97
CA GLY A 76 -24.01 -10.03 0.07
C GLY A 76 -22.86 -9.67 1.02
N ILE A 77 -22.49 -10.66 1.84
CA ILE A 77 -21.46 -10.51 2.87
C ILE A 77 -20.09 -10.78 2.27
N GLU A 78 -19.20 -9.82 2.42
CA GLU A 78 -17.78 -9.95 2.09
C GLU A 78 -16.95 -10.07 3.38
N ARG A 79 -15.86 -10.83 3.29
CA ARG A 79 -14.89 -10.96 4.38
C ARG A 79 -13.62 -10.21 4.06
N LEU A 80 -13.20 -9.32 4.96
CA LEU A 80 -12.00 -8.52 4.82
C LEU A 80 -11.12 -8.75 6.05
N SER A 81 -9.82 -8.95 5.83
CA SER A 81 -8.82 -9.06 6.89
C SER A 81 -7.93 -7.83 6.84
N GLY A 82 -7.86 -7.07 7.93
CA GLY A 82 -7.09 -5.84 8.00
C GLY A 82 -7.94 -4.57 8.00
N ASP A 83 -7.69 -3.66 8.95
CA ASP A 83 -8.29 -2.31 9.00
C ASP A 83 -8.06 -1.57 7.69
N GLY A 84 -6.86 -1.68 7.12
CA GLY A 84 -6.53 -1.02 5.87
C GLY A 84 -7.36 -1.50 4.68
N LEU A 85 -7.67 -2.80 4.58
CA LEU A 85 -8.52 -3.31 3.49
C LEU A 85 -9.98 -2.93 3.70
N LEU A 86 -10.43 -2.88 4.95
CA LEU A 86 -11.75 -2.35 5.29
C LEU A 86 -11.86 -0.89 4.87
N GLU A 87 -10.93 -0.02 5.30
CA GLU A 87 -10.93 1.40 4.96
C GLU A 87 -10.97 1.63 3.44
N LEU A 88 -10.14 0.89 2.69
CA LEU A 88 -10.14 0.91 1.22
C LEU A 88 -11.54 0.59 0.68
N ARG A 89 -12.16 -0.50 1.14
CA ARG A 89 -13.50 -0.90 0.66
C ARG A 89 -14.60 0.07 1.07
N LEU A 90 -14.58 0.58 2.30
CA LEU A 90 -15.57 1.57 2.75
C LEU A 90 -15.45 2.87 1.93
N HIS A 91 -14.24 3.28 1.57
CA HIS A 91 -14.03 4.41 0.67
C HIS A 91 -14.56 4.12 -0.74
N GLU A 92 -14.28 2.94 -1.30
CA GLU A 92 -14.83 2.52 -2.61
C GLU A 92 -16.36 2.53 -2.63
N LEU A 93 -17.01 2.01 -1.59
CA LEU A 93 -18.47 1.98 -1.43
C LEU A 93 -19.07 3.38 -1.31
N LYS A 94 -18.40 4.25 -0.56
CA LYS A 94 -18.79 5.67 -0.43
C LYS A 94 -18.70 6.39 -1.78
N VAL A 95 -17.63 6.16 -2.55
CA VAL A 95 -17.46 6.72 -3.89
C VAL A 95 -18.51 6.16 -4.85
N LEU A 96 -18.75 4.84 -4.83
CA LEU A 96 -19.78 4.20 -5.63
C LEU A 96 -21.16 4.82 -5.37
N SER A 97 -21.58 4.88 -4.10
CA SER A 97 -22.88 5.44 -3.71
C SER A 97 -23.04 6.89 -4.18
N ALA A 98 -21.96 7.68 -4.14
CA ALA A 98 -22.00 9.04 -4.66
C ALA A 98 -22.13 9.09 -6.18
N MET A 99 -21.40 8.24 -6.91
CA MET A 99 -21.50 8.15 -8.36
C MET A 99 -22.87 7.63 -8.82
N GLU A 100 -23.54 6.78 -8.05
CA GLU A 100 -24.92 6.32 -8.31
C GLU A 100 -25.95 7.42 -8.07
N LYS A 101 -25.77 8.26 -7.05
CA LYS A 101 -26.62 9.44 -6.85
C LYS A 101 -26.55 10.41 -8.04
N LEU A 102 -25.41 10.50 -8.73
CA LEU A 102 -25.28 11.28 -9.97
C LEU A 102 -26.18 10.76 -11.10
N GLU A 103 -26.42 9.45 -11.15
CA GLU A 103 -27.28 8.82 -12.17
C GLU A 103 -28.75 9.14 -12.03
N SER A 104 -29.14 9.51 -10.82
CA SER A 104 -30.51 9.91 -10.48
C SER A 104 -30.83 11.34 -10.93
N ASP A 105 -29.81 12.10 -11.37
CA ASP A 105 -29.93 13.49 -11.79
C ASP A 105 -30.17 13.61 -13.31
N ALA A 106 -31.12 14.46 -13.72
CA ALA A 106 -31.63 14.54 -15.08
C ALA A 106 -30.57 14.89 -16.15
N SER A 107 -29.45 15.52 -15.74
CA SER A 107 -28.33 15.88 -16.61
C SER A 107 -27.46 14.68 -17.01
N PHE A 108 -27.31 13.67 -16.15
CA PHE A 108 -26.59 12.44 -16.45
C PHE A 108 -27.41 11.55 -17.41
N LEU A 109 -28.73 11.44 -17.18
CA LEU A 109 -29.67 10.76 -18.07
C LEU A 109 -29.70 11.38 -19.48
N ASP A 110 -29.66 12.71 -19.59
CA ASP A 110 -29.59 13.40 -20.87
C ASP A 110 -28.24 13.16 -21.59
N GLY A 111 -27.14 13.04 -20.85
CA GLY A 111 -25.82 12.66 -21.36
C GLY A 111 -25.74 11.23 -21.89
N LEU A 112 -26.34 10.27 -21.18
CA LEU A 112 -26.49 8.86 -21.59
C LEU A 112 -27.37 8.73 -22.84
N LYS A 113 -28.50 9.46 -22.86
CA LYS A 113 -29.41 9.50 -24.00
C LYS A 113 -28.75 10.10 -25.23
N LYS A 114 -27.95 11.16 -25.08
CA LYS A 114 -27.15 11.77 -26.17
C LYS A 114 -26.03 10.86 -26.67
N ALA A 115 -25.37 10.11 -25.79
CA ALA A 115 -24.35 9.12 -26.18
C ALA A 115 -24.96 7.93 -26.96
N ALA A 116 -26.19 7.52 -26.64
CA ALA A 116 -26.93 6.50 -27.38
C ALA A 116 -27.54 7.00 -28.71
N MET A 117 -27.55 8.32 -28.97
CA MET A 117 -28.26 8.95 -30.09
C MET A 117 -27.37 9.46 -31.24
N ARG A 118 -26.09 9.07 -31.34
CA ARG A 118 -25.20 9.47 -32.45
C ARG A 118 -24.30 8.33 -32.95
N PRO A 119 -23.99 8.27 -34.26
CA PRO A 119 -24.85 7.67 -35.29
C PRO A 119 -24.34 6.30 -35.75
N ALA A 120 -25.24 5.49 -36.30
CA ALA A 120 -24.95 4.28 -37.08
C ALA A 120 -24.29 4.58 -38.44
N GLU A 121 -23.61 5.72 -38.58
CA GLU A 121 -22.96 6.20 -39.80
C GLU A 121 -21.48 6.48 -39.52
N PHE A 122 -20.70 5.40 -39.40
CA PHE A 122 -19.25 5.45 -39.58
C PHE A 122 -18.77 4.20 -40.33
N VAL A 123 -19.42 3.87 -41.45
CA VAL A 123 -18.89 2.97 -42.46
C VAL A 123 -19.37 3.46 -43.83
N GLU A 124 -18.66 4.43 -44.42
CA GLU A 124 -18.67 4.58 -45.88
C GLU A 124 -17.41 5.28 -46.36
N SER A 125 -16.34 4.49 -46.55
CA SER A 125 -15.38 4.57 -47.67
C SER A 125 -14.16 3.67 -47.41
N THR A 126 -14.43 2.36 -47.34
CA THR A 126 -13.42 1.37 -47.75
C THR A 126 -14.10 0.43 -48.75
N VAL A 127 -14.13 0.86 -50.00
CA VAL A 127 -14.34 0.00 -51.18
C VAL A 127 -13.03 0.19 -51.96
N SER A 128 -12.32 -0.81 -52.47
CA SER A 128 -12.75 -2.03 -53.14
C SER A 128 -11.57 -3.01 -53.26
N ASP A 129 -11.91 -4.28 -53.51
CA ASP A 129 -11.10 -5.40 -54.02
C ASP A 129 -10.44 -6.40 -53.05
N PRO A 130 -11.16 -7.50 -52.76
CA PRO A 130 -10.62 -8.74 -52.24
C PRO A 130 -10.52 -9.80 -53.34
N VAL A 131 -9.33 -10.11 -53.85
CA VAL A 131 -9.05 -11.43 -54.44
C VAL A 131 -7.57 -11.76 -54.26
N GLY A 132 -7.25 -12.87 -53.59
CA GLY A 132 -5.86 -13.35 -53.59
C GLY A 132 -5.46 -14.37 -52.54
N THR A 133 -6.12 -15.52 -52.51
CA THR A 133 -5.47 -16.82 -52.20
C THR A 133 -5.12 -17.11 -50.73
N ALA A 134 -6.04 -17.82 -50.09
CA ALA A 134 -5.67 -18.82 -49.08
C ALA A 134 -4.87 -19.96 -49.74
N LYS A 135 -3.69 -20.30 -49.18
CA LYS A 135 -3.18 -21.68 -49.14
C LYS A 135 -1.96 -21.85 -48.22
N ASN A 136 -2.06 -22.88 -47.39
CA ASN A 136 -1.02 -23.71 -46.76
C ASN A 136 -0.52 -23.37 -45.33
N THR A 137 -1.19 -24.03 -44.39
CA THR A 137 -0.73 -24.71 -43.17
C THR A 137 0.78 -25.05 -43.09
N ILE A 138 1.42 -24.83 -41.92
CA ILE A 138 2.04 -25.86 -41.05
C ILE A 138 2.89 -25.23 -39.90
N SER A 139 2.55 -25.69 -38.69
CA SER A 139 3.29 -25.89 -37.41
C SER A 139 4.30 -24.86 -36.87
N GLY A 140 4.11 -24.55 -35.60
CA GLY A 140 5.02 -23.74 -34.80
C GLY A 140 6.38 -24.40 -34.54
N VAL A 141 7.43 -23.70 -34.98
CA VAL A 141 8.72 -23.53 -34.30
C VAL A 141 9.22 -22.16 -34.80
N GLY A 142 9.36 -21.17 -33.91
CA GLY A 142 9.74 -19.80 -34.30
C GLY A 142 9.53 -18.76 -33.18
N LYS A 143 8.69 -19.11 -32.19
CA LYS A 143 8.48 -18.42 -30.90
C LYS A 143 9.75 -18.20 -30.05
N MET A 144 10.95 -18.53 -30.56
CA MET A 144 12.20 -18.40 -29.83
C MET A 144 13.20 -17.41 -30.44
N PHE A 145 13.03 -16.98 -31.71
CA PHE A 145 13.94 -16.00 -32.36
C PHE A 145 13.41 -14.54 -32.34
N GLY A 146 12.20 -14.27 -31.84
CA GLY A 146 11.52 -12.97 -31.97
C GLY A 146 11.55 -12.02 -30.76
N ARG A 147 12.37 -12.28 -29.72
CA ARG A 147 12.32 -11.53 -28.45
C ARG A 147 13.58 -10.71 -28.12
N LEU A 148 14.62 -10.72 -28.95
CA LEU A 148 15.88 -10.01 -28.63
C LEU A 148 16.43 -9.08 -29.71
N SER A 149 15.81 -8.95 -30.90
CA SER A 149 16.32 -8.09 -31.98
C SER A 149 15.45 -6.87 -32.35
N ARG A 150 14.27 -6.67 -31.75
CA ARG A 150 13.34 -5.59 -32.17
C ARG A 150 13.44 -4.26 -31.41
N GLY A 151 14.19 -4.19 -30.31
CA GLY A 151 14.31 -2.94 -29.53
C GLY A 151 15.25 -1.88 -30.13
N VAL A 152 16.13 -2.25 -31.07
CA VAL A 152 17.23 -1.37 -31.50
C VAL A 152 17.19 -1.04 -33.00
N GLU A 153 16.55 -1.86 -33.83
CA GLU A 153 16.44 -1.60 -35.28
C GLU A 153 15.26 -0.66 -35.65
N GLN A 154 14.26 -0.53 -34.77
CA GLN A 154 13.10 0.37 -34.96
C GLN A 154 13.40 1.85 -34.74
N ALA A 155 14.57 2.19 -34.18
CA ALA A 155 15.02 3.57 -34.07
C ALA A 155 15.61 4.12 -35.39
N VAL A 156 15.91 3.27 -36.37
CA VAL A 156 16.60 3.66 -37.62
C VAL A 156 15.71 3.53 -38.87
N SER A 157 14.54 2.89 -38.79
CA SER A 157 13.63 2.72 -39.95
C SER A 157 12.41 3.67 -39.99
N GLY A 158 12.30 4.64 -39.10
CA GLY A 158 11.30 5.72 -39.23
C GLY A 158 9.83 5.36 -38.93
N GLU A 159 9.57 4.28 -38.20
CA GLU A 159 8.22 3.88 -37.75
C GLU A 159 8.04 3.98 -36.22
N ALA A 160 8.78 4.87 -35.56
CA ALA A 160 8.38 5.36 -34.25
C ALA A 160 7.34 6.45 -34.48
N GLY A 161 6.07 6.12 -34.21
CA GLY A 161 4.97 7.07 -34.35
C GLY A 161 5.28 8.39 -33.65
N SER A 162 4.81 9.49 -34.24
CA SER A 162 5.03 10.84 -33.70
C SER A 162 4.57 10.93 -32.24
N PRO A 163 5.04 11.91 -31.44
CA PRO A 163 4.50 12.15 -30.09
C PRO A 163 2.96 12.23 -30.04
N ALA A 164 2.30 12.60 -31.15
CA ALA A 164 0.85 12.60 -31.29
C ALA A 164 0.22 11.20 -31.45
N GLU A 165 0.96 10.19 -31.93
CA GLU A 165 0.51 8.80 -32.01
C GLU A 165 0.69 8.06 -30.68
N LEU A 166 1.74 8.36 -29.92
CA LEU A 166 1.87 7.94 -28.52
C LEU A 166 0.82 8.61 -27.63
N ALA A 167 0.49 9.88 -27.89
CA ALA A 167 -0.65 10.55 -27.29
C ALA A 167 -1.99 9.91 -27.71
N LYS A 168 -2.08 9.34 -28.93
CA LYS A 168 -3.25 8.56 -29.39
C LYS A 168 -3.35 7.19 -28.74
N SER A 169 -2.26 6.48 -28.44
CA SER A 169 -2.34 5.20 -27.72
C SER A 169 -2.77 5.33 -26.25
N ILE A 170 -2.72 6.55 -25.72
CA ILE A 170 -3.25 6.93 -24.39
C ILE A 170 -4.76 7.30 -24.47
N THR A 171 -5.41 7.27 -25.65
CA THR A 171 -6.64 8.08 -25.87
C THR A 171 -7.91 7.71 -25.10
N GLY A 172 -8.56 8.80 -24.69
CA GLY A 172 -9.98 8.94 -24.40
C GLY A 172 -10.37 8.39 -23.04
N GLN A 173 -11.12 7.30 -23.09
CA GLN A 173 -11.81 6.75 -21.93
C GLN A 173 -10.84 6.21 -20.87
N ALA A 174 -9.78 5.51 -21.25
CA ALA A 174 -8.86 4.91 -20.29
C ALA A 174 -8.10 5.97 -19.46
N ARG A 175 -7.65 7.05 -20.09
CA ARG A 175 -7.04 8.20 -19.40
C ARG A 175 -8.05 8.90 -18.50
N VAL A 176 -9.25 9.19 -19.01
CA VAL A 176 -10.35 9.84 -18.26
C VAL A 176 -10.74 9.01 -17.04
N ARG A 177 -10.83 7.68 -17.18
CA ARG A 177 -11.09 6.75 -16.08
C ARG A 177 -10.05 6.88 -14.98
N ARG A 178 -8.76 6.92 -15.34
CA ARG A 178 -7.67 7.11 -14.38
C ARG A 178 -7.70 8.48 -13.74
N GLU A 179 -7.93 9.53 -14.51
CA GLU A 179 -8.05 10.89 -13.98
C GLU A 179 -9.20 10.98 -12.97
N LEU A 180 -10.36 10.41 -13.29
CA LEU A 180 -11.51 10.36 -12.42
C LEU A 180 -11.22 9.56 -11.14
N ALA A 181 -10.70 8.34 -11.26
CA ALA A 181 -10.35 7.48 -10.13
C ALA A 181 -9.33 8.15 -9.19
N VAL A 182 -8.24 8.70 -9.75
CA VAL A 182 -7.22 9.41 -8.98
C VAL A 182 -7.84 10.61 -8.24
N LYS A 183 -8.66 11.44 -8.90
CA LYS A 183 -9.31 12.60 -8.25
C LYS A 183 -10.32 12.19 -7.18
N LEU A 184 -10.99 11.05 -7.32
CA LEU A 184 -11.87 10.43 -6.30
C LEU A 184 -11.10 9.71 -5.19
N GLY A 185 -9.77 9.60 -5.31
CA GLY A 185 -8.93 8.91 -4.35
C GLY A 185 -9.13 7.40 -4.33
N VAL A 186 -9.51 6.79 -5.46
CA VAL A 186 -9.64 5.33 -5.58
C VAL A 186 -8.62 4.80 -6.59
N ASP A 187 -8.25 3.52 -6.44
CA ASP A 187 -7.37 2.85 -7.39
C ASP A 187 -7.99 2.83 -8.79
N PRO A 188 -7.32 3.40 -9.81
CA PRO A 188 -7.80 3.27 -11.18
C PRO A 188 -7.95 1.83 -11.61
N TYR A 189 -7.23 0.87 -11.05
CA TYR A 189 -7.31 -0.54 -11.38
C TYR A 189 -8.03 -1.35 -10.30
N THR A 190 -8.94 -0.72 -9.53
CA THR A 190 -9.78 -1.40 -8.54
C THR A 190 -10.40 -2.68 -9.11
N ASN A 191 -10.36 -3.74 -8.30
CA ASN A 191 -11.02 -5.02 -8.59
C ASN A 191 -12.46 -5.07 -8.05
N TYR A 192 -12.92 -4.03 -7.36
CA TYR A 192 -14.31 -3.95 -6.92
C TYR A 192 -15.21 -3.62 -8.10
N LYS A 193 -15.80 -4.68 -8.69
CA LYS A 193 -16.50 -4.63 -9.97
C LYS A 193 -17.56 -3.50 -10.08
N PRO A 194 -18.43 -3.27 -9.10
CA PRO A 194 -19.43 -2.19 -9.20
C PRO A 194 -18.80 -0.81 -9.40
N LEU A 195 -17.76 -0.50 -8.63
CA LEU A 195 -17.03 0.76 -8.78
C LEU A 195 -16.27 0.82 -10.10
N SER A 196 -15.62 -0.26 -10.52
CA SER A 196 -14.92 -0.30 -11.82
C SER A 196 -15.88 -0.04 -12.99
N ASP A 197 -17.02 -0.70 -13.02
CA ASP A 197 -18.04 -0.52 -14.07
C ASP A 197 -18.54 0.93 -14.08
N LYS A 198 -18.69 1.54 -12.90
CA LYS A 198 -19.12 2.92 -12.74
C LYS A 198 -18.09 3.93 -13.24
N LEU A 199 -16.81 3.70 -12.98
CA LEU A 199 -15.71 4.48 -13.52
C LEU A 199 -15.64 4.37 -15.06
N ASP A 200 -15.86 3.18 -15.62
CA ASP A 200 -15.88 2.95 -17.07
C ASP A 200 -17.02 3.72 -17.75
N GLN A 201 -18.21 3.70 -17.14
CA GLN A 201 -19.37 4.42 -17.63
C GLN A 201 -19.16 5.94 -17.58
N ALA A 202 -18.72 6.48 -16.44
CA ALA A 202 -18.44 7.91 -16.29
C ALA A 202 -17.37 8.38 -17.30
N ALA A 203 -16.34 7.56 -17.53
CA ALA A 203 -15.31 7.86 -18.51
C ALA A 203 -15.83 7.84 -19.96
N SER A 204 -16.77 6.94 -20.27
CA SER A 204 -17.44 6.87 -21.58
C SER A 204 -18.23 8.15 -21.87
N VAL A 205 -19.04 8.60 -20.90
CA VAL A 205 -19.84 9.83 -21.00
C VAL A 205 -18.95 11.05 -21.23
N SER A 206 -17.82 11.12 -20.53
CA SER A 206 -16.91 12.26 -20.68
C SER A 206 -16.18 12.27 -22.03
N THR A 207 -15.76 11.09 -22.51
CA THR A 207 -15.12 10.96 -23.84
C THR A 207 -16.07 11.28 -24.98
N ALA A 208 -17.37 11.00 -24.82
CA ALA A 208 -18.42 11.38 -25.78
C ALA A 208 -18.69 12.89 -25.85
N GLY A 209 -18.05 13.70 -25.00
CA GLY A 209 -18.16 15.17 -24.98
C GLY A 209 -19.39 15.70 -24.24
N SER A 210 -20.15 14.83 -23.56
CA SER A 210 -21.37 15.21 -22.84
C SER A 210 -21.09 15.88 -21.49
N LEU A 211 -19.96 15.58 -20.83
CA LEU A 211 -19.61 16.14 -19.51
C LEU A 211 -18.08 16.09 -19.29
N THR A 212 -17.47 17.15 -18.76
CA THR A 212 -16.01 17.12 -18.45
C THR A 212 -15.74 16.38 -17.14
N VAL A 213 -14.50 15.89 -16.92
CA VAL A 213 -14.10 15.28 -15.64
C VAL A 213 -14.35 16.23 -14.46
N ASN A 214 -14.02 17.51 -14.63
CA ASN A 214 -14.26 18.51 -13.58
C ASN A 214 -15.75 18.75 -13.33
N ALA A 215 -16.59 18.67 -14.37
CA ALA A 215 -18.03 18.78 -14.21
C ALA A 215 -18.62 17.54 -13.52
N LEU A 216 -18.12 16.32 -13.80
CA LEU A 216 -18.48 15.12 -13.05
C LEU A 216 -18.10 15.26 -11.57
N LEU A 217 -16.89 15.74 -11.27
CA LEU A 217 -16.41 15.91 -9.90
C LEU A 217 -17.09 17.05 -9.15
N ALA A 218 -17.53 18.11 -9.83
CA ALA A 218 -18.30 19.19 -9.20
C ALA A 218 -19.65 18.69 -8.65
N LEU A 219 -20.14 17.56 -9.15
CA LEU A 219 -21.36 16.92 -8.66
C LEU A 219 -21.08 15.94 -7.51
N VAL A 220 -19.82 15.55 -7.32
CA VAL A 220 -19.40 14.69 -6.21
C VAL A 220 -19.29 15.55 -4.94
N PRO A 221 -19.80 15.08 -3.78
CA PRO A 221 -19.66 15.80 -2.52
C PRO A 221 -18.21 16.20 -2.23
N GLY A 222 -17.99 17.48 -1.91
CA GLY A 222 -16.63 18.08 -1.82
C GLY A 222 -15.65 17.44 -0.82
N GLY A 223 -16.15 16.60 0.11
CA GLY A 223 -15.32 15.82 1.03
C GLY A 223 -14.79 14.49 0.47
N MET A 224 -14.95 14.22 -0.82
CA MET A 224 -14.45 12.99 -1.48
C MET A 224 -13.41 13.24 -2.56
N ILE A 225 -13.13 14.51 -2.88
CA ILE A 225 -12.01 14.84 -3.76
C ILE A 225 -10.73 14.67 -2.95
N SER A 226 -9.89 13.72 -3.36
CA SER A 226 -8.62 13.45 -2.70
C SER A 226 -7.65 14.62 -2.91
N GLN A 227 -7.24 15.25 -1.82
CA GLN A 227 -6.24 16.32 -1.80
C GLN A 227 -4.94 15.77 -1.23
N VAL A 228 -4.12 15.14 -2.06
CA VAL A 228 -2.77 14.73 -1.67
C VAL A 228 -1.81 15.90 -1.94
N ALA A 229 -1.04 16.32 -0.94
CA ALA A 229 -0.13 17.46 -1.06
C ALA A 229 1.24 17.08 -1.67
N GLY A 230 1.91 18.07 -2.29
CA GLY A 230 3.37 18.09 -2.45
C GLY A 230 3.97 17.01 -3.39
N SER A 231 4.77 16.09 -2.82
CA SER A 231 5.70 15.20 -3.54
C SER A 231 5.03 14.06 -4.32
N ALA A 232 3.85 13.62 -3.89
CA ALA A 232 3.10 12.54 -4.54
C ALA A 232 2.37 12.97 -5.82
N GLU A 233 2.25 14.26 -6.10
CA GLU A 233 1.53 14.77 -7.29
C GLU A 233 2.18 14.31 -8.60
N SER A 234 3.51 14.23 -8.62
CA SER A 234 4.26 13.71 -9.78
C SER A 234 3.95 12.23 -10.05
N PHE A 235 3.76 11.44 -8.99
CA PHE A 235 3.36 10.04 -9.09
C PHE A 235 1.89 9.89 -9.51
N ARG A 236 0.98 10.70 -8.96
CA ARG A 236 -0.43 10.74 -9.38
C ARG A 236 -0.59 11.11 -10.85
N THR A 237 0.14 12.13 -11.30
CA THR A 237 0.22 12.50 -12.72
C THR A 237 0.74 11.34 -13.56
N SER A 238 1.81 10.68 -13.10
CA SER A 238 2.35 9.48 -13.76
C SER A 238 1.32 8.37 -13.92
N LEU A 239 0.47 8.12 -12.92
CA LEU A 239 -0.59 7.11 -13.00
C LEU A 239 -1.64 7.47 -14.05
N VAL A 240 -2.04 8.73 -14.12
CA VAL A 240 -3.02 9.20 -15.13
C VAL A 240 -2.44 9.11 -16.54
N ASP A 241 -1.18 9.49 -16.70
CA ASP A 241 -0.52 9.62 -18.00
C ASP A 241 -0.03 8.29 -18.58
N SER A 242 0.31 7.30 -17.76
CA SER A 242 0.91 6.04 -18.21
C SER A 242 -0.17 5.01 -18.57
N THR A 243 -0.10 4.36 -19.75
CA THR A 243 -0.84 3.11 -20.02
C THR A 243 -0.49 2.05 -18.97
N ARG A 244 -1.32 0.99 -18.85
CA ARG A 244 -1.01 -0.12 -17.92
C ARG A 244 0.38 -0.72 -18.17
N ALA A 245 0.72 -0.96 -19.43
CA ALA A 245 2.00 -1.55 -19.80
C ALA A 245 3.17 -0.61 -19.48
N GLU A 246 3.03 0.69 -19.74
CA GLU A 246 4.05 1.68 -19.38
C GLU A 246 4.21 1.81 -17.86
N LEU A 247 3.11 1.76 -17.11
CA LEU A 247 3.14 1.80 -15.64
C LEU A 247 3.87 0.56 -15.08
N GLU A 248 3.52 -0.63 -15.57
CA GLU A 248 4.18 -1.89 -15.16
C GLU A 248 5.66 -1.89 -15.56
N GLN A 249 6.01 -1.37 -16.75
CA GLN A 249 7.39 -1.23 -17.19
C GLN A 249 8.18 -0.26 -16.29
N ARG A 250 7.65 0.95 -16.04
CA ARG A 250 8.28 1.93 -15.14
C ARG A 250 8.43 1.39 -13.72
N THR A 251 7.44 0.63 -13.25
CA THR A 251 7.50 -0.06 -11.95
C THR A 251 8.66 -1.05 -11.93
N ALA A 252 8.80 -1.89 -12.97
CA ALA A 252 9.90 -2.83 -13.11
C ALA A 252 11.26 -2.12 -13.08
N ASP A 253 11.41 -1.05 -13.87
CA ASP A 253 12.65 -0.29 -13.97
C ASP A 253 13.01 0.38 -12.64
N THR A 254 12.03 0.98 -11.96
CA THR A 254 12.21 1.56 -10.62
C THR A 254 12.65 0.52 -9.59
N LEU A 255 12.08 -0.69 -9.60
CA LEU A 255 12.48 -1.76 -8.69
C LEU A 255 13.92 -2.21 -8.95
N ARG A 256 14.34 -2.31 -10.22
CA ARG A 256 15.73 -2.64 -10.59
C ARG A 256 16.69 -1.54 -10.17
N GLU A 257 16.32 -0.27 -10.34
CA GLU A 257 17.12 0.90 -9.93
C GLU A 257 17.46 0.87 -8.44
N VAL A 258 16.54 0.39 -7.59
CA VAL A 258 16.75 0.27 -6.14
C VAL A 258 17.35 -1.07 -5.72
N GLY A 259 17.85 -1.87 -6.67
CA GLY A 259 18.61 -3.09 -6.43
C GLY A 259 17.78 -4.37 -6.28
N VAL A 260 16.49 -4.36 -6.61
CA VAL A 260 15.65 -5.58 -6.59
C VAL A 260 16.03 -6.47 -7.78
N SER A 261 16.28 -7.75 -7.52
CA SER A 261 16.63 -8.73 -8.56
C SER A 261 15.49 -8.97 -9.55
N ASP A 262 15.84 -9.28 -10.81
CA ASP A 262 14.85 -9.56 -11.88
C ASP A 262 13.85 -10.65 -11.50
N ASN A 263 14.28 -11.70 -10.78
CA ASN A 263 13.36 -12.75 -10.34
C ASN A 263 12.28 -12.21 -9.40
N VAL A 264 12.65 -11.34 -8.47
CA VAL A 264 11.70 -10.73 -7.50
C VAL A 264 10.80 -9.73 -8.22
N VAL A 265 11.34 -8.92 -9.14
CA VAL A 265 10.55 -8.02 -9.99
C VAL A 265 9.50 -8.81 -10.76
N ASP A 266 9.90 -9.89 -11.43
CA ASP A 266 9.00 -10.75 -12.19
C ASP A 266 7.91 -11.38 -11.31
N GLN A 267 8.26 -11.83 -10.10
CA GLN A 267 7.31 -12.40 -9.15
C GLN A 267 6.29 -11.35 -8.71
N LEU A 268 6.75 -10.15 -8.31
CA LEU A 268 5.86 -9.07 -7.88
C LEU A 268 4.92 -8.61 -8.99
N LEU A 269 5.42 -8.43 -10.21
CA LEU A 269 4.60 -8.01 -11.36
C LEU A 269 3.56 -9.05 -11.79
N LYS A 270 3.82 -10.34 -11.53
CA LYS A 270 2.88 -11.44 -11.81
C LYS A 270 1.94 -11.74 -10.64
N ASN A 271 2.20 -11.20 -9.44
CA ASN A 271 1.42 -11.50 -8.25
C ASN A 271 -0.02 -10.95 -8.39
N PRO A 272 -1.07 -11.81 -8.45
CA PRO A 272 -2.43 -11.40 -8.79
C PRO A 272 -3.14 -10.61 -7.68
N PHE A 273 -2.56 -10.53 -6.48
CA PHE A 273 -3.17 -9.90 -5.31
C PHE A 273 -2.91 -8.39 -5.23
N TYR A 274 -2.07 -7.87 -6.13
CA TYR A 274 -1.84 -6.44 -6.31
C TYR A 274 -2.47 -5.92 -7.60
N THR A 275 -2.99 -4.71 -7.53
CA THR A 275 -3.27 -3.92 -8.73
C THR A 275 -1.96 -3.38 -9.35
N PRO A 276 -1.96 -2.98 -10.63
CA PRO A 276 -0.83 -2.27 -11.23
C PRO A 276 -0.43 -1.00 -10.47
N ALA A 277 -1.40 -0.26 -9.91
CA ALA A 277 -1.12 0.95 -9.15
C ALA A 277 -0.44 0.64 -7.81
N GLU A 278 -0.90 -0.38 -7.08
CA GLU A 278 -0.30 -0.82 -5.83
C GLU A 278 1.17 -1.25 -5.99
N ARG A 279 1.49 -1.98 -7.06
CA ARG A 279 2.89 -2.31 -7.38
C ARG A 279 3.73 -1.07 -7.65
N ALA A 280 3.15 -0.09 -8.36
CA ALA A 280 3.81 1.18 -8.62
C ALA A 280 4.00 1.99 -7.33
N VAL A 281 3.06 1.93 -6.37
CA VAL A 281 3.19 2.54 -5.04
C VAL A 281 4.36 1.93 -4.28
N ILE A 282 4.48 0.60 -4.26
CA ILE A 282 5.62 -0.09 -3.62
C ILE A 282 6.94 0.39 -4.23
N ALA A 283 7.07 0.36 -5.55
CA ALA A 283 8.29 0.79 -6.24
C ALA A 283 8.61 2.27 -5.98
N TYR A 284 7.59 3.13 -6.02
CA TYR A 284 7.73 4.56 -5.72
C TYR A 284 8.29 4.81 -4.33
N HIS A 285 7.76 4.14 -3.29
CA HIS A 285 8.21 4.28 -1.91
C HIS A 285 9.60 3.69 -1.69
N LEU A 286 9.89 2.52 -2.26
CA LEU A 286 11.23 1.92 -2.17
C LEU A 286 12.31 2.84 -2.74
N ARG A 287 12.01 3.60 -3.82
CA ARG A 287 12.93 4.59 -4.39
C ARG A 287 13.17 5.81 -3.50
N GLN A 288 12.27 6.12 -2.57
CA GLN A 288 12.44 7.28 -1.68
C GLN A 288 13.45 7.01 -0.55
N PHE A 289 13.74 5.75 -0.21
CA PHE A 289 14.70 5.46 0.85
C PHE A 289 16.09 5.97 0.48
N SER A 290 16.67 6.80 1.35
CA SER A 290 17.99 7.40 1.13
C SER A 290 19.06 6.67 1.95
N MET A 291 20.04 6.09 1.26
CA MET A 291 21.18 5.41 1.89
C MET A 291 20.74 4.31 2.90
N VAL A 292 19.83 3.43 2.46
CA VAL A 292 19.38 2.27 3.23
C VAL A 292 19.70 1.00 2.47
N ASP A 293 20.48 0.10 3.08
CA ASP A 293 20.81 -1.20 2.49
C ASP A 293 19.67 -2.22 2.67
N GLY A 294 19.58 -3.23 1.82
CA GLY A 294 18.67 -4.37 2.01
C GLY A 294 17.19 -4.11 1.68
N LEU A 295 16.89 -3.06 0.90
CA LEU A 295 15.52 -2.75 0.46
C LEU A 295 14.88 -3.89 -0.35
N ASP A 296 15.69 -4.72 -1.00
CA ASP A 296 15.26 -5.92 -1.72
C ASP A 296 14.51 -6.91 -0.81
N ILE A 297 14.82 -6.95 0.49
CA ILE A 297 14.12 -7.81 1.47
C ILE A 297 12.64 -7.43 1.58
N LEU A 298 12.31 -6.13 1.53
CA LEU A 298 10.91 -5.68 1.53
C LEU A 298 10.21 -6.08 0.23
N ALA A 299 10.90 -5.94 -0.91
CA ALA A 299 10.36 -6.35 -2.21
C ALA A 299 10.14 -7.87 -2.30
N VAL A 300 11.04 -8.68 -1.73
CA VAL A 300 10.90 -10.15 -1.64
C VAL A 300 9.63 -10.51 -0.86
N LYS A 301 9.38 -9.86 0.29
CA LYS A 301 8.15 -10.12 1.06
C LYS A 301 6.90 -9.68 0.31
N ALA A 302 6.93 -8.52 -0.34
CA ALA A 302 5.83 -8.07 -1.17
C ALA A 302 5.53 -9.07 -2.30
N ALA A 303 6.55 -9.55 -3.01
CA ALA A 303 6.42 -10.51 -4.09
C ALA A 303 5.86 -11.87 -3.64
N ALA A 304 6.21 -12.30 -2.42
CA ALA A 304 5.84 -13.60 -1.86
C ALA A 304 4.40 -13.67 -1.32
N ALA A 305 3.67 -12.55 -1.28
CA ALA A 305 2.31 -12.50 -0.73
C ALA A 305 1.37 -13.50 -1.43
N GLN A 306 0.62 -14.28 -0.64
CA GLN A 306 -0.23 -15.38 -1.12
C GLN A 306 -1.74 -15.07 -1.03
N GLY A 307 -2.09 -13.89 -0.53
CA GLY A 307 -3.46 -13.41 -0.40
C GLY A 307 -3.56 -11.91 -0.58
N ARG A 308 -4.80 -11.42 -0.73
CA ARG A 308 -5.10 -9.99 -0.89
C ARG A 308 -4.77 -9.19 0.38
N ASP A 309 -5.07 -9.77 1.53
CA ASP A 309 -4.73 -9.27 2.86
C ASP A 309 -3.22 -9.17 3.07
N GLU A 310 -2.47 -10.24 2.78
CA GLU A 310 -1.01 -10.22 2.88
C GLU A 310 -0.39 -9.20 1.91
N ALA A 311 -0.89 -9.13 0.67
CA ALA A 311 -0.40 -8.17 -0.32
C ALA A 311 -0.58 -6.72 0.16
N TYR A 312 -1.78 -6.38 0.61
CA TYR A 312 -2.06 -5.03 1.10
C TYR A 312 -1.30 -4.72 2.40
N PHE A 313 -1.10 -5.71 3.27
CA PHE A 313 -0.23 -5.60 4.44
C PHE A 313 1.21 -5.24 4.06
N GLN A 314 1.80 -5.91 3.06
CA GLN A 314 3.17 -5.61 2.62
C GLN A 314 3.28 -4.22 1.99
N LEU A 315 2.28 -3.78 1.21
CA LEU A 315 2.22 -2.41 0.70
C LEU A 315 2.22 -1.41 1.86
N ARG A 316 1.30 -1.54 2.81
CA ARG A 316 1.23 -0.66 3.99
C ARG A 316 2.54 -0.68 4.78
N LYS A 317 3.18 -1.84 4.90
CA LYS A 317 4.47 -1.96 5.60
C LYS A 317 5.56 -1.14 4.93
N VAL A 318 5.67 -1.18 3.60
CA VAL A 318 6.65 -0.36 2.85
C VAL A 318 6.40 1.12 3.09
N VAL A 319 5.14 1.56 2.99
CA VAL A 319 4.75 2.96 3.21
C VAL A 319 5.07 3.40 4.64
N LEU A 320 4.67 2.61 5.65
CA LEU A 320 4.91 2.91 7.06
C LEU A 320 6.41 2.92 7.41
N THR A 321 7.19 2.03 6.80
CA THR A 321 8.65 1.97 6.99
C THR A 321 9.33 3.21 6.42
N LEU A 322 8.89 3.72 5.27
CA LEU A 322 9.41 4.98 4.73
C LEU A 322 9.05 6.15 5.65
N HIS A 323 7.80 6.21 6.11
CA HIS A 323 7.38 7.25 7.05
C HIS A 323 8.24 7.24 8.32
N TYR A 324 8.43 6.07 8.93
CA TYR A 324 9.34 5.91 10.07
C TYR A 324 10.74 6.43 9.78
N HIS A 325 11.30 6.07 8.60
CA HIS A 325 12.63 6.50 8.18
C HIS A 325 12.76 8.03 8.11
N GLU A 326 11.73 8.71 7.62
CA GLU A 326 11.72 10.15 7.37
C GLU A 326 11.37 10.99 8.60
N THR A 327 10.49 10.48 9.48
CA THR A 327 9.89 11.29 10.55
C THR A 327 10.29 10.89 11.96
N ILE A 328 10.71 9.62 12.17
CA ILE A 328 10.98 9.07 13.50
C ILE A 328 12.48 8.84 13.68
N ALA A 329 13.07 7.93 12.89
CA ALA A 329 14.48 7.62 12.99
C ALA A 329 15.07 7.14 11.66
N GLY A 330 16.22 7.71 11.29
CA GLY A 330 16.94 7.34 10.08
C GLY A 330 17.38 5.88 10.11
N LEU A 331 17.02 5.12 9.06
CA LEU A 331 17.41 3.73 8.89
C LEU A 331 18.79 3.65 8.20
N ALA A 332 19.53 2.59 8.53
CA ALA A 332 20.79 2.22 7.89
C ALA A 332 20.63 1.00 6.99
N SER A 333 19.85 0.01 7.42
CA SER A 333 19.62 -1.20 6.62
C SER A 333 18.33 -1.90 7.02
N ILE A 334 17.78 -2.71 6.12
CA ILE A 334 16.81 -3.76 6.45
C ILE A 334 17.58 -5.09 6.53
N ARG A 335 17.28 -5.89 7.55
CA ARG A 335 17.86 -7.22 7.76
C ARG A 335 16.77 -8.26 7.90
N GLN A 336 17.05 -9.48 7.43
CA GLN A 336 16.21 -10.62 7.69
C GLN A 336 16.61 -11.24 9.03
N VAL A 337 15.67 -11.25 9.98
CA VAL A 337 15.88 -11.80 11.33
C VAL A 337 14.75 -12.76 11.60
N ALA A 338 15.07 -14.03 11.83
CA ALA A 338 14.07 -15.09 12.03
C ALA A 338 12.98 -15.15 10.92
N GLY A 339 13.32 -14.76 9.69
CA GLY A 339 12.37 -14.70 8.58
C GLY A 339 11.57 -13.40 8.45
N TYR A 340 11.74 -12.44 9.36
CA TYR A 340 11.07 -11.14 9.37
C TYR A 340 12.00 -10.02 8.86
N PRO A 341 11.50 -9.07 8.06
CA PRO A 341 12.23 -7.84 7.76
C PRO A 341 12.21 -6.95 9.00
N ILE A 342 13.38 -6.73 9.59
CA ILE A 342 13.61 -5.81 10.70
C ILE A 342 14.52 -4.69 10.22
N ALA A 343 14.14 -3.45 10.52
CA ALA A 343 14.95 -2.29 10.20
C ALA A 343 16.03 -2.10 11.26
N ILE A 344 17.25 -1.75 10.84
CA ILE A 344 18.34 -1.31 11.71
C ILE A 344 18.51 0.19 11.52
N ARG A 345 18.37 0.93 12.61
CA ARG A 345 18.54 2.38 12.67
C ARG A 345 20.01 2.76 12.58
N ARG A 346 20.29 4.01 12.18
CA ARG A 346 21.66 4.56 12.09
C ARG A 346 22.39 4.65 13.42
N ASP A 347 21.67 4.63 14.54
CA ASP A 347 22.24 4.63 15.89
C ASP A 347 22.45 3.22 16.47
N GLY A 348 22.17 2.17 15.68
CA GLY A 348 22.40 0.78 16.08
C GLY A 348 21.23 0.10 16.81
N ALA A 349 20.11 0.81 17.03
CA ALA A 349 18.87 0.18 17.49
C ALA A 349 18.14 -0.55 16.33
N ALA A 350 17.31 -1.54 16.67
CA ALA A 350 16.41 -2.19 15.73
C ALA A 350 15.02 -1.56 15.80
N ALA A 351 14.29 -1.60 14.70
CA ALA A 351 12.89 -1.19 14.62
C ALA A 351 12.08 -2.26 13.88
N LEU A 352 11.11 -2.84 14.58
CA LEU A 352 10.05 -3.66 14.02
C LEU A 352 8.86 -2.74 13.69
N ILE A 353 8.62 -2.51 12.40
CA ILE A 353 7.60 -1.58 11.91
C ILE A 353 6.54 -2.39 11.17
N MET A 354 5.32 -2.44 11.73
CA MET A 354 4.27 -3.36 11.24
C MET A 354 2.89 -2.68 11.25
N PRO A 355 2.16 -2.64 10.12
CA PRO A 355 0.82 -2.07 10.05
C PRO A 355 -0.24 -3.05 10.59
N LEU A 356 -0.13 -3.40 11.87
CA LEU A 356 -1.03 -4.31 12.59
C LEU A 356 -2.22 -3.53 13.16
N ASP A 357 -3.37 -4.18 13.25
CA ASP A 357 -4.62 -3.55 13.71
C ASP A 357 -4.83 -3.73 15.21
N MET A 358 -4.45 -4.90 15.73
CA MET A 358 -4.41 -5.16 17.15
C MET A 358 -3.47 -6.32 17.46
N VAL A 359 -2.54 -6.13 18.40
CA VAL A 359 -1.66 -7.19 18.88
C VAL A 359 -2.20 -7.77 20.18
N ALA A 360 -2.55 -9.06 20.14
CA ALA A 360 -2.94 -9.85 21.31
C ALA A 360 -1.92 -10.97 21.54
N TRP A 361 -1.69 -11.34 22.81
CA TRP A 361 -0.70 -12.34 23.23
C TRP A 361 -1.21 -13.77 23.06
N THR A 362 -1.57 -14.11 21.82
CA THR A 362 -1.89 -15.49 21.41
C THR A 362 -0.62 -16.34 21.38
N GLU A 363 -0.77 -17.67 21.32
CA GLU A 363 0.38 -18.58 21.16
C GLU A 363 1.22 -18.26 19.91
N ALA A 364 0.56 -17.94 18.79
CA ALA A 364 1.23 -17.57 17.55
C ALA A 364 2.01 -16.26 17.68
N THR A 365 1.43 -15.27 18.36
CA THR A 365 2.08 -13.99 18.66
C THR A 365 3.29 -14.18 19.55
N ALA A 366 3.13 -14.91 20.66
CA ALA A 366 4.20 -15.18 21.60
C ALA A 366 5.39 -15.87 20.91
N SER A 367 5.12 -16.90 20.11
CA SER A 367 6.13 -17.63 19.35
C SER A 367 6.88 -16.74 18.36
N ALA A 368 6.15 -15.90 17.60
CA ALA A 368 6.76 -14.98 16.64
C ALA A 368 7.68 -13.96 17.32
N PHE A 369 7.22 -13.32 18.40
CA PHE A 369 8.03 -12.32 19.13
C PHE A 369 9.23 -12.95 19.85
N ALA A 370 9.06 -14.13 20.46
CA ALA A 370 10.17 -14.87 21.06
C ALA A 370 11.25 -15.21 20.00
N THR A 371 10.83 -15.73 18.84
CA THR A 371 11.76 -16.08 17.75
C THR A 371 12.47 -14.83 17.20
N MET A 372 11.76 -13.70 17.06
CA MET A 372 12.41 -12.43 16.66
C MET A 372 13.41 -11.93 17.70
N ASN A 373 13.07 -12.03 18.99
CA ASN A 373 13.95 -11.60 20.08
C ASN A 373 15.23 -12.46 20.17
N GLU A 374 15.10 -13.78 20.05
CA GLU A 374 16.25 -14.68 19.93
C GLU A 374 17.08 -14.35 18.69
N GLY A 375 16.43 -14.21 17.53
CA GLY A 375 17.11 -13.87 16.27
C GLY A 375 17.86 -12.53 16.31
N LEU A 376 17.33 -11.52 17.01
CA LEU A 376 18.00 -10.23 17.22
C LEU A 376 19.23 -10.38 18.12
N SER A 377 19.14 -11.21 19.15
CA SER A 377 20.23 -11.49 20.10
C SER A 377 21.38 -12.28 19.45
N ASP A 378 21.07 -13.11 18.46
CA ASP A 378 22.03 -13.94 17.72
C ASP A 378 22.76 -13.20 16.58
N LEU A 379 22.40 -11.94 16.31
CA LEU A 379 23.11 -11.14 15.31
C LEU A 379 24.59 -10.94 15.73
N PRO A 380 25.54 -10.87 14.77
CA PRO A 380 26.95 -10.60 15.09
C PRO A 380 27.16 -9.29 15.86
N PHE A 381 26.26 -8.32 15.64
CA PHE A 381 26.16 -7.07 16.36
C PHE A 381 24.70 -6.89 16.79
N PRO A 382 24.31 -7.41 17.97
CA PRO A 382 22.95 -7.28 18.46
C PRO A 382 22.58 -5.80 18.64
N PRO A 383 21.32 -5.41 18.35
CA PRO A 383 20.91 -4.03 18.48
C PRO A 383 20.93 -3.58 19.95
N THR A 384 21.24 -2.31 20.18
CA THR A 384 21.33 -1.76 21.55
C THR A 384 19.97 -1.51 22.19
N ALA A 385 18.92 -1.44 21.39
CA ALA A 385 17.52 -1.29 21.77
C ALA A 385 16.63 -1.80 20.63
N VAL A 386 15.36 -2.10 20.93
CA VAL A 386 14.38 -2.51 19.92
C VAL A 386 13.12 -1.68 20.07
N ASP A 387 12.76 -0.97 19.00
CA ASP A 387 11.47 -0.30 18.89
C ASP A 387 10.49 -1.25 18.20
N PHE A 388 9.29 -1.38 18.75
CA PHE A 388 8.16 -1.98 18.09
C PHE A 388 7.10 -0.93 17.82
N LEU A 389 6.87 -0.63 16.55
CA LEU A 389 5.91 0.36 16.09
C LEU A 389 4.79 -0.30 15.29
N MET A 390 3.55 0.03 15.65
CA MET A 390 2.36 -0.46 14.97
C MET A 390 1.29 0.60 14.79
N THR A 391 0.40 0.36 13.81
CA THR A 391 -0.69 1.29 13.49
C THR A 391 -1.88 1.20 14.43
N GLY A 392 -2.15 0.01 14.97
CA GLY A 392 -3.31 -0.25 15.80
C GLY A 392 -2.99 -0.44 17.27
N ASP A 393 -3.88 -1.14 17.96
CA ASP A 393 -3.87 -1.30 19.40
C ASP A 393 -3.02 -2.48 19.88
N ILE A 394 -2.79 -2.54 21.19
CA ILE A 394 -2.14 -3.67 21.85
C ILE A 394 -2.87 -3.97 23.15
N THR A 395 -3.09 -5.25 23.45
CA THR A 395 -3.69 -5.68 24.72
C THR A 395 -2.71 -5.47 25.87
N ASP A 396 -3.22 -5.33 27.10
CA ASP A 396 -2.38 -5.18 28.29
C ASP A 396 -1.38 -6.33 28.45
N LEU A 397 -1.84 -7.57 28.19
CA LEU A 397 -0.99 -8.76 28.29
C LEU A 397 0.10 -8.75 27.21
N ALA A 398 -0.23 -8.44 25.96
CA ALA A 398 0.77 -8.36 24.89
C ALA A 398 1.79 -7.25 25.17
N ALA A 399 1.35 -6.10 25.67
CA ALA A 399 2.22 -4.98 26.01
C ALA A 399 3.21 -5.36 27.13
N GLU A 400 2.72 -5.97 28.22
CA GLU A 400 3.56 -6.46 29.31
C GLU A 400 4.62 -7.46 28.81
N ARG A 401 4.18 -8.42 27.98
CA ARG A 401 5.02 -9.50 27.46
C ARG A 401 6.10 -8.99 26.51
N ILE A 402 5.75 -8.13 25.56
CA ILE A 402 6.72 -7.56 24.62
C ILE A 402 7.69 -6.62 25.37
N ALA A 403 7.19 -5.82 26.32
CA ALA A 403 8.04 -4.97 27.14
C ALA A 403 9.03 -5.77 28.02
N SER A 404 8.70 -7.02 28.38
CA SER A 404 9.61 -7.91 29.14
C SER A 404 10.86 -8.31 28.34
N PHE A 405 10.83 -8.22 27.00
CA PHE A 405 12.03 -8.35 26.17
C PHE A 405 12.91 -7.09 26.18
N GLY A 406 12.47 -6.02 26.85
CA GLY A 406 13.14 -4.72 26.84
C GLY A 406 12.82 -3.87 25.60
N TRP A 407 11.78 -4.22 24.85
CA TRP A 407 11.37 -3.51 23.64
C TRP A 407 10.52 -2.28 23.98
N GLN A 408 10.71 -1.18 23.26
CA GLN A 408 9.89 0.03 23.37
C GLN A 408 8.70 -0.06 22.41
N ILE A 409 7.48 0.11 22.92
CA ILE A 409 6.25 -0.06 22.13
C ILE A 409 5.67 1.30 21.77
N THR A 410 5.38 1.51 20.50
CA THR A 410 4.61 2.65 19.97
C THR A 410 3.39 2.13 19.21
N ALA A 411 2.21 2.24 19.84
CA ALA A 411 0.93 1.84 19.27
C ALA A 411 0.17 3.05 18.71
N ASN A 412 -0.92 2.80 17.97
CA ASN A 412 -1.82 3.83 17.44
C ASN A 412 -1.11 4.87 16.54
N MET A 413 -0.10 4.43 15.80
CA MET A 413 0.53 5.29 14.81
C MET A 413 -0.38 5.46 13.59
N PRO A 414 -0.72 6.70 13.20
CA PRO A 414 -1.55 6.90 12.03
C PRO A 414 -0.83 6.36 10.80
N MET A 415 -1.57 5.61 9.98
CA MET A 415 -1.07 5.23 8.66
C MET A 415 -0.91 6.53 7.84
N PRO A 416 0.29 6.81 7.30
CA PRO A 416 0.48 7.98 6.45
C PRO A 416 -0.39 7.88 5.20
N ASP A 417 -0.86 9.02 4.70
CA ASP A 417 -1.63 9.09 3.46
C ASP A 417 -0.83 8.51 2.29
N GLY A 418 -1.41 7.50 1.64
CA GLY A 418 -0.87 6.96 0.41
C GLY A 418 -1.09 7.92 -0.77
N PRO A 419 -0.29 7.81 -1.85
CA PRO A 419 -0.54 8.57 -3.08
C PRO A 419 -1.88 8.20 -3.75
N ILE A 420 -2.43 7.03 -3.40
CA ILE A 420 -3.77 6.53 -3.71
C ILE A 420 -4.22 5.72 -2.48
N HIS A 421 -5.52 5.78 -2.14
CA HIS A 421 -6.12 4.97 -1.07
C HIS A 421 -6.67 3.65 -1.61
#